data_AF-A0A7G9T4T0-F1
#
_entry.id   AF-A0A7G9T4T0-F1
#
_cell.length_a   1.000
_cell.length_b   1.000
_cell.length_c   1.000
_cell.angle_alpha   90.00
_cell.angle_beta   90.00
_cell.angle_gamma   90.00
#
_symmetry.space_group_name_H-M   'P 1'
#
loop_
_entity.id
_entity.type
_entity.pdbx_description
1 polymer ?
#
loop_
_entity_poly.entity_id
_entity_poly.type
_entity_poly.pdbx_seq_one_letter_code
_entity_poly.pdbx_strand_id
1 'polypeptide(L)'
;MMTPEKIVKKQIYQIQLRLLRSEESLRSLAEKVCQQGRILTGVPWCVHNFEKLPGGLKNDHWLTKLSVLLALEGGAKSIDQLLTVIRQNRWYQFASEDVWQVQLLWLKFVLWQWLRQKIIRYQNGLFFLRIQPKWYSDYQDKQKCFTDFIEFYTQ
;
A
#
# COMPACT_ATOMS: atom_id res chain seq x y z
N MET A 1 8.87 23.20 0.05
CA MET A 1 7.93 22.07 -0.12
C MET A 1 8.56 21.04 -1.05
N MET A 2 8.51 19.74 -0.74
CA MET A 2 8.88 18.68 -1.70
C MET A 2 7.75 18.51 -2.72
N THR A 3 8.09 18.42 -4.01
CA THR A 3 7.11 18.11 -5.06
C THR A 3 6.68 16.63 -4.95
N PRO A 4 5.46 16.26 -5.39
CA PRO A 4 5.00 14.87 -5.41
C PRO A 4 5.99 13.92 -6.08
N GLU A 5 6.64 14.37 -7.15
CA GLU A 5 7.69 13.62 -7.87
C GLU A 5 8.91 13.31 -6.97
N LYS A 6 9.37 14.28 -6.16
CA LYS A 6 10.49 14.08 -5.23
C LYS A 6 10.13 13.11 -4.11
N ILE A 7 8.89 13.12 -3.62
CA ILE A 7 8.39 12.18 -2.61
C ILE A 7 8.43 10.75 -3.17
N VAL A 8 7.94 10.59 -4.39
CA VAL A 8 7.89 9.30 -5.08
C VAL A 8 9.29 8.74 -5.37
N LYS A 9 10.20 9.55 -5.92
CA LYS A 9 11.58 9.12 -6.18
C LYS A 9 12.25 8.65 -4.89
N LYS A 10 12.04 9.38 -3.79
CA LYS A 10 12.54 9.00 -2.47
C LYS A 10 11.96 7.66 -2.01
N GLN A 11 10.64 7.44 -2.16
CA GLN A 11 10.00 6.18 -1.77
C GLN A 11 10.52 5.00 -2.60
N ILE A 12 10.65 5.14 -3.92
CA ILE A 12 11.17 4.04 -4.78
C ILE A 12 12.64 3.76 -4.51
N TYR A 13 13.46 4.80 -4.34
CA TYR A 13 14.86 4.61 -3.96
C TYR A 13 15.01 3.90 -2.61
N GLN A 14 14.14 4.22 -1.63
CA GLN A 14 14.10 3.49 -0.37
C GLN A 14 13.73 2.01 -0.57
N ILE A 15 12.78 1.69 -1.45
CA ILE A 15 12.46 0.30 -1.81
C ILE A 15 13.71 -0.42 -2.37
N GLN A 16 14.40 0.22 -3.32
CA GLN A 16 15.61 -0.34 -3.93
C GLN A 16 16.73 -0.59 -2.90
N LEU A 17 17.01 0.40 -2.04
CA LEU A 17 18.03 0.25 -1.00
C LEU A 17 17.71 -0.89 -0.03
N ARG A 18 16.45 -1.01 0.38
CA ARG A 18 16.04 -2.04 1.34
C ARG A 18 16.03 -3.45 0.72
N LEU A 19 15.72 -3.56 -0.57
CA LEU A 19 15.88 -4.80 -1.34
C LEU A 19 17.35 -5.21 -1.43
N LEU A 20 18.25 -4.28 -1.75
CA LEU A 20 19.70 -4.55 -1.80
C LEU A 20 20.23 -5.02 -0.44
N ARG A 21 19.68 -4.49 0.65
CA ARG A 21 20.03 -4.86 2.03
C ARG A 21 19.39 -6.17 2.49
N SER A 22 18.60 -6.83 1.65
CA SER A 22 17.91 -8.10 1.97
C SER A 22 17.13 -8.04 3.29
N GLU A 23 16.45 -6.92 3.56
CA GLU A 23 15.72 -6.76 4.81
C GLU A 23 14.63 -7.84 4.96
N GLU A 24 14.66 -8.54 6.10
CA GLU A 24 13.76 -9.66 6.38
C GLU A 24 12.28 -9.27 6.28
N SER A 25 11.94 -8.04 6.70
CA SER A 25 10.59 -7.48 6.62
C SER A 25 10.03 -7.35 5.19
N LEU A 26 10.89 -7.35 4.17
CA LEU A 26 10.53 -7.24 2.76
C LEU A 26 10.52 -8.58 2.04
N ARG A 27 11.27 -9.55 2.55
CA ARG A 27 11.60 -10.77 1.81
C ARG A 27 10.36 -11.56 1.41
N SER A 28 9.46 -11.84 2.35
CA SER A 28 8.24 -12.61 2.07
C SER A 28 7.30 -11.90 1.08
N LEU A 29 7.27 -10.57 1.09
CA LEU A 29 6.48 -9.77 0.16
C LEU A 29 7.13 -9.72 -1.23
N ALA A 30 8.45 -9.55 -1.29
CA ALA A 30 9.22 -9.59 -2.52
C ALA A 30 9.11 -10.95 -3.22
N GLU A 31 9.18 -12.05 -2.46
CA GLU A 31 8.98 -13.42 -2.96
C GLU A 31 7.58 -13.59 -3.54
N LYS A 32 6.52 -13.17 -2.82
CA LYS A 32 5.13 -13.22 -3.33
C LYS A 32 4.95 -12.41 -4.61
N VAL A 33 5.50 -11.20 -4.68
CA VAL A 33 5.41 -10.34 -5.86
C VAL A 33 6.19 -10.95 -7.04
N CYS A 34 7.37 -11.51 -6.79
CA CYS A 34 8.18 -12.17 -7.81
C CYS A 34 7.52 -13.44 -8.37
N GLN A 35 6.89 -14.25 -7.51
CA GLN A 35 6.11 -15.44 -7.93
C GLN A 35 4.93 -15.08 -8.84
N GLN A 36 4.44 -13.84 -8.78
CA GLN A 36 3.40 -13.32 -9.67
C GLN A 36 3.96 -12.69 -10.97
N GLY A 37 5.27 -12.84 -11.24
CA GLY A 37 5.94 -12.24 -12.41
C GLY A 37 6.08 -10.71 -12.32
N ARG A 38 6.01 -10.14 -11.12
CA ARG A 38 6.04 -8.70 -10.87
C ARG A 38 7.31 -8.30 -10.13
N ILE A 39 7.60 -7.00 -10.11
CA ILE A 39 8.73 -6.43 -9.37
C ILE A 39 8.26 -5.44 -8.30
N LEU A 40 8.94 -5.40 -7.17
CA LEU A 40 8.53 -4.57 -6.03
C LEU A 40 8.71 -3.06 -6.28
N THR A 41 9.66 -2.66 -7.13
CA THR A 41 9.80 -1.25 -7.54
C THR A 41 8.65 -0.82 -8.46
N GLY A 42 8.03 -1.77 -9.16
CA GLY A 42 6.87 -1.60 -10.04
C GLY A 42 5.52 -1.57 -9.34
N VAL A 43 5.48 -1.50 -8.00
CA VAL A 43 4.22 -1.51 -7.25
C VAL A 43 3.29 -0.35 -7.64
N PRO A 44 1.96 -0.55 -7.69
CA PRO A 44 1.01 0.46 -8.14
C PRO A 44 1.07 1.77 -7.35
N TRP A 45 0.73 2.90 -7.97
CA TRP A 45 0.82 4.20 -7.31
C TRP A 45 -0.04 4.32 -6.04
N CYS A 46 -1.19 3.66 -6.02
CA CYS A 46 -2.10 3.68 -4.87
C CYS A 46 -1.50 3.16 -3.55
N VAL A 47 -0.41 2.38 -3.60
CA VAL A 47 0.27 1.90 -2.37
C VAL A 47 1.19 2.95 -1.76
N HIS A 48 1.63 3.94 -2.53
CA HIS A 48 2.49 5.03 -2.04
C HIS A 48 1.69 5.97 -1.14
N ASN A 49 2.39 6.63 -0.23
CA ASN A 49 1.76 7.56 0.71
C ASN A 49 1.95 8.98 0.19
N PHE A 50 0.84 9.57 -0.25
CA PHE A 50 0.76 10.98 -0.64
C PHE A 50 0.11 11.85 0.44
N GLU A 51 -0.53 11.21 1.42
CA GLU A 51 -1.17 11.85 2.57
C GLU A 51 -0.64 11.24 3.87
N LYS A 52 -0.77 11.98 4.98
CA LYS A 52 -0.43 11.48 6.30
C LYS A 52 -1.40 10.36 6.69
N LEU A 53 -0.84 9.25 7.17
CA LEU A 53 -1.61 8.13 7.73
C LEU A 53 -1.53 8.14 9.26
N PRO A 54 -2.51 7.53 9.95
CA PRO A 54 -2.40 7.28 11.38
C PRO A 54 -1.10 6.56 11.74
N GLY A 55 -0.51 6.92 12.89
CA GLY A 55 0.71 6.30 13.39
C GLY A 55 0.49 4.87 13.90
N GLY A 56 1.54 4.26 14.46
CA GLY A 56 1.45 2.96 15.13
C GLY A 56 2.03 1.78 14.35
N LEU A 57 2.25 1.91 13.04
CA LEU A 57 3.06 0.95 12.28
C LEU A 57 4.55 1.15 12.59
N LYS A 58 5.26 0.05 12.87
CA LYS A 58 6.73 0.05 13.02
C LYS A 58 7.46 0.01 11.67
N ASN A 59 6.76 -0.43 10.64
CA ASN A 59 7.28 -0.53 9.28
C ASN A 59 6.69 0.58 8.39
N ASP A 60 7.26 0.76 7.21
CA ASP A 60 6.72 1.67 6.22
C ASP A 60 5.26 1.33 5.86
N HIS A 61 4.38 2.33 5.87
CA HIS A 61 2.97 2.13 5.55
C HIS A 61 2.71 1.54 4.16
N TRP A 62 3.57 1.83 3.17
CA TRP A 62 3.37 1.33 1.80
C TRP A 62 3.43 -0.21 1.73
N LEU A 63 4.19 -0.86 2.62
CA LEU A 63 4.25 -2.32 2.71
C LEU A 63 2.93 -2.92 3.18
N THR A 64 2.34 -2.28 4.18
CA THR A 64 1.05 -2.71 4.72
C THR A 64 -0.05 -2.45 3.70
N LYS A 65 -0.01 -1.29 3.02
CA LYS A 65 -0.94 -0.99 1.90
C LYS A 65 -0.79 -2.00 0.76
N LEU A 66 0.42 -2.39 0.39
CA LEU A 66 0.65 -3.41 -0.63
C LEU A 66 0.06 -4.76 -0.22
N SER A 67 0.20 -5.16 1.04
CA SER A 67 -0.41 -6.39 1.54
C SER A 67 -1.94 -6.39 1.43
N VAL A 68 -2.58 -5.25 1.75
CA VAL A 68 -4.03 -5.04 1.55
C VAL A 68 -4.39 -5.11 0.07
N LEU A 69 -3.60 -4.48 -0.80
CA LEU A 69 -3.84 -4.48 -2.24
C LEU A 69 -3.81 -5.89 -2.82
N LEU A 70 -2.76 -6.67 -2.50
CA LEU A 70 -2.61 -8.05 -2.95
C LEU A 70 -3.76 -8.94 -2.45
N ALA A 71 -4.26 -8.70 -1.23
CA ALA A 71 -5.42 -9.41 -0.70
C ALA A 71 -6.69 -9.12 -1.51
N LEU A 72 -6.89 -7.87 -1.93
CA LEU A 72 -8.03 -7.47 -2.76
C LEU A 72 -7.90 -7.93 -4.23
N GLU A 73 -6.68 -8.05 -4.76
CA GLU A 73 -6.43 -8.67 -6.07
C GLU A 73 -6.83 -10.14 -6.09
N GLY A 74 -6.69 -10.84 -4.96
CA GLY A 74 -7.19 -12.20 -4.76
C GLY A 74 -8.72 -12.32 -4.58
N GLY A 75 -9.46 -11.21 -4.71
CA GLY A 75 -10.92 -11.18 -4.62
C GLY A 75 -11.45 -10.28 -3.51
N ALA A 76 -12.78 -10.14 -3.46
CA ALA A 76 -13.46 -9.27 -2.50
C ALA A 76 -13.17 -9.65 -1.05
N LYS A 77 -12.99 -8.65 -0.17
CA LYS A 77 -12.66 -8.89 1.25
C LYS A 77 -13.55 -8.08 2.19
N SER A 78 -13.93 -8.68 3.31
CA SER A 78 -14.52 -7.94 4.43
C SER A 78 -13.44 -7.13 5.17
N ILE A 79 -13.87 -6.19 6.02
CA ILE A 79 -12.94 -5.44 6.86
C ILE A 79 -12.12 -6.36 7.78
N ASP A 80 -12.74 -7.41 8.34
CA ASP A 80 -12.07 -8.35 9.25
C ASP A 80 -11.02 -9.22 8.53
N GLN A 81 -11.29 -9.61 7.29
CA GLN A 81 -10.32 -10.32 6.46
C GLN A 81 -9.11 -9.43 6.16
N LEU A 82 -9.33 -8.15 5.83
CA LEU A 82 -8.25 -7.19 5.62
C LEU A 82 -7.50 -6.87 6.92
N LEU A 83 -8.20 -6.84 8.06
CA LEU A 83 -7.59 -6.65 9.36
C LEU A 83 -6.65 -7.80 9.72
N THR A 84 -7.05 -9.03 9.40
CA THR A 84 -6.22 -10.23 9.55
C THR A 84 -4.93 -10.14 8.72
N VAL A 85 -5.00 -9.59 7.51
CA VAL A 85 -3.82 -9.34 6.66
C VAL A 85 -2.85 -8.38 7.33
N ILE A 86 -3.34 -7.25 7.86
CA ILE A 86 -2.45 -6.22 8.40
C ILE A 86 -1.92 -6.53 9.82
N ARG A 87 -2.60 -7.41 10.57
CA ARG A 87 -2.16 -7.90 11.89
C ARG A 87 -0.81 -8.62 11.85
N GLN A 88 -0.42 -9.16 10.70
CA GLN A 88 0.88 -9.82 10.50
C GLN A 88 2.06 -8.83 10.52
N ASN A 89 1.79 -7.52 10.41
CA ASN A 89 2.83 -6.49 10.46
C ASN A 89 3.20 -6.13 11.89
N ARG A 90 4.36 -5.47 12.06
CA ARG A 90 4.82 -5.00 13.37
C ARG A 90 4.14 -3.66 13.72
N TRP A 91 3.49 -3.62 14.88
CA TRP A 91 2.84 -2.42 15.42
C TRP A 91 3.49 -2.01 16.75
N TYR A 92 3.44 -0.72 17.06
CA TYR A 92 3.74 -0.20 18.39
C TYR A 92 2.60 -0.58 19.34
N GLN A 93 2.99 -1.04 20.53
CA GLN A 93 2.07 -1.17 21.65
C GLN A 93 2.00 0.19 22.33
N PHE A 94 0.82 0.76 22.42
CA PHE A 94 0.57 1.98 23.16
C PHE A 94 0.01 1.58 24.52
N ALA A 95 0.54 2.15 25.61
CA ALA A 95 0.17 1.75 26.97
C ALA A 95 -1.34 1.93 27.28
N SER A 96 -2.03 2.78 26.52
CA SER A 96 -3.42 3.15 26.74
C SER A 96 -4.40 2.67 25.65
N GLU A 97 -3.93 2.09 24.55
CA GLU A 97 -4.80 1.68 23.44
C GLU A 97 -4.52 0.24 23.03
N ASP A 98 -5.61 -0.51 22.79
CA ASP A 98 -5.52 -1.82 22.17
C ASP A 98 -4.97 -1.67 20.74
N VAL A 99 -3.89 -2.39 20.44
CA VAL A 99 -3.25 -2.44 19.11
C VAL A 99 -4.30 -2.72 18.02
N TRP A 100 -5.33 -3.49 18.34
CA TRP A 100 -6.45 -3.75 17.43
C TRP A 100 -7.18 -2.47 16.99
N GLN A 101 -7.44 -1.54 17.90
CA GLN A 101 -8.15 -0.29 17.59
C GLN A 101 -7.31 0.59 16.66
N VAL A 102 -5.99 0.67 16.93
CA VAL A 102 -5.04 1.40 16.08
C VAL A 102 -5.00 0.80 14.67
N GLN A 103 -4.94 -0.54 14.57
CA GLN A 103 -4.97 -1.26 13.30
C GLN A 103 -6.26 -0.99 12.51
N LEU A 104 -7.41 -1.04 13.19
CA LEU A 104 -8.71 -0.80 12.58
C LEU A 104 -8.83 0.65 12.09
N LEU A 105 -8.39 1.62 12.88
CA LEU A 105 -8.38 3.03 12.51
C LEU A 105 -7.49 3.27 11.28
N TRP A 106 -6.28 2.71 11.29
CA TRP A 106 -5.37 2.79 10.16
C TRP A 106 -5.99 2.19 8.89
N LEU A 107 -6.58 1.00 8.99
CA LEU A 107 -7.22 0.33 7.85
C LEU A 107 -8.40 1.13 7.31
N LYS A 108 -9.27 1.65 8.18
CA LYS A 108 -10.40 2.49 7.80
C LYS A 108 -9.94 3.73 7.04
N PHE A 109 -8.84 4.36 7.48
CA PHE A 109 -8.30 5.54 6.80
C PHE A 109 -7.80 5.21 5.39
N VAL A 110 -7.05 4.11 5.22
CA VAL A 110 -6.59 3.65 3.90
C VAL A 110 -7.76 3.31 2.98
N LEU A 111 -8.76 2.57 3.48
CA LEU A 111 -9.93 2.20 2.68
C LEU A 111 -10.75 3.43 2.29
N TRP A 112 -10.92 4.39 3.19
CA TRP A 112 -11.58 5.65 2.90
C TRP A 112 -10.86 6.45 1.80
N GLN A 113 -9.53 6.55 1.87
CA GLN A 113 -8.73 7.19 0.80
C GLN A 113 -8.95 6.49 -0.55
N TRP A 114 -8.87 5.16 -0.58
CA TRP A 114 -9.04 4.40 -1.80
C TRP A 114 -10.47 4.43 -2.36
N LEU A 115 -11.48 4.57 -1.51
CA LEU A 115 -12.87 4.80 -1.94
C LEU A 115 -12.99 6.17 -2.62
N ARG A 116 -12.43 7.23 -2.02
CA ARG A 116 -12.43 8.58 -2.61
C ARG A 116 -11.69 8.62 -3.94
N GLN A 117 -10.55 7.94 -4.01
CA GLN A 117 -9.73 7.79 -5.22
C GLN A 117 -10.30 6.78 -6.22
N LYS A 118 -11.50 6.22 -5.96
CA LYS A 118 -12.16 5.26 -6.86
C LYS A 118 -11.31 4.02 -7.20
N ILE A 119 -10.32 3.67 -6.37
CA ILE A 119 -9.49 2.47 -6.52
C ILE A 119 -10.30 1.24 -6.11
N ILE A 120 -11.06 1.38 -5.03
CA ILE A 120 -11.94 0.34 -4.51
C ILE A 120 -13.41 0.79 -4.54
N ARG A 121 -14.31 -0.17 -4.41
CA ARG A 121 -15.74 0.04 -4.16
C ARG A 121 -16.18 -0.82 -2.99
N TYR A 122 -17.20 -0.39 -2.27
CA TYR A 122 -17.79 -1.13 -1.15
C TYR A 122 -19.22 -1.52 -1.50
N GLN A 123 -19.54 -2.82 -1.41
CA GLN A 123 -20.86 -3.36 -1.68
C GLN A 123 -21.09 -4.61 -0.82
N ASN A 124 -22.28 -4.73 -0.21
CA ASN A 124 -22.69 -5.91 0.56
C ASN A 124 -21.68 -6.33 1.64
N GLY A 125 -21.09 -5.38 2.38
CA GLY A 125 -20.13 -5.70 3.44
C GLY A 125 -18.70 -5.98 2.96
N LEU A 126 -18.45 -5.94 1.65
CA LEU A 126 -17.18 -6.31 1.04
C LEU A 126 -16.56 -5.16 0.25
N PHE A 127 -15.23 -5.09 0.30
CA PHE A 127 -14.41 -4.21 -0.52
C PHE A 127 -13.94 -4.97 -1.77
N PHE A 128 -14.05 -4.30 -2.92
CA PHE A 128 -13.65 -4.82 -4.23
C PHE A 128 -12.69 -3.83 -4.88
N LEU A 129 -11.72 -4.33 -5.64
CA LEU A 129 -11.04 -3.48 -6.61
C LEU A 129 -12.03 -3.05 -7.68
N ARG A 130 -12.06 -1.75 -7.97
CA ARG A 130 -12.89 -1.20 -9.06
C ARG A 130 -12.22 -1.46 -10.41
N ILE A 131 -10.89 -1.39 -10.42
CA ILE A 131 -10.03 -1.57 -11.60
C ILE A 131 -8.82 -2.37 -11.16
N GLN A 132 -8.29 -3.23 -12.04
CA GLN A 132 -7.02 -3.91 -11.78
C GLN A 132 -5.90 -2.87 -11.62
N PRO A 133 -5.15 -2.88 -10.50
CA PRO A 133 -4.04 -1.97 -10.30
C PRO A 133 -2.98 -2.15 -11.39
N LYS A 134 -2.51 -1.04 -11.96
CA LYS A 134 -1.41 -1.08 -12.93
C LYS A 134 -0.10 -1.37 -12.20
N TRP A 135 0.48 -2.53 -12.48
CA TRP A 135 1.85 -2.88 -12.13
C TRP A 135 2.77 -2.43 -13.26
N TYR A 136 3.94 -1.91 -12.89
CA TYR A 136 4.91 -1.38 -13.85
C TYR A 136 6.08 -2.35 -14.03
N SER A 137 6.59 -2.45 -15.26
CA SER A 137 7.69 -3.37 -15.60
C SER A 137 9.01 -2.99 -14.93
N ASP A 138 9.20 -1.69 -14.68
CA ASP A 138 10.41 -1.10 -14.12
C ASP A 138 10.11 0.31 -13.58
N TYR A 139 11.12 0.93 -12.98
CA TYR A 139 11.01 2.28 -12.44
C TYR A 139 10.79 3.35 -13.52
N GLN A 140 11.35 3.17 -14.72
CA GLN A 140 11.26 4.15 -15.80
C GLN A 140 9.84 4.21 -16.36
N ASP A 141 9.23 3.05 -16.61
CA ASP A 141 7.82 2.93 -17.01
C ASP A 141 6.90 3.55 -15.96
N LYS A 142 7.16 3.23 -14.68
CA LYS A 142 6.43 3.81 -13.55
C LYS A 142 6.50 5.33 -13.51
N GLN A 143 7.69 5.90 -13.70
CA GLN A 143 7.91 7.34 -13.66
C GLN A 143 7.18 8.06 -14.80
N LYS A 144 7.16 7.49 -16.01
CA LYS A 144 6.45 8.08 -17.17
C LYS A 144 4.96 8.24 -16.90
N CYS A 145 4.34 7.26 -16.25
CA CYS A 145 2.92 7.27 -15.92
C CYS A 145 2.59 8.01 -14.61
N PHE A 146 3.53 8.75 -14.02
CA PHE A 146 3.27 9.48 -12.77
C PHE A 146 2.35 10.69 -12.99
N THR A 147 2.49 11.39 -14.12
CA THR A 147 1.66 12.56 -14.46
C THR A 147 0.18 12.17 -14.55
N ASP A 148 -0.13 11.12 -15.32
CA ASP A 148 -1.49 10.59 -15.47
C ASP A 148 -2.10 10.18 -14.11
N PHE A 149 -1.28 9.61 -13.23
CA PHE A 149 -1.72 9.24 -11.88
C PHE A 149 -2.02 10.46 -11.01
N ILE A 150 -1.18 11.49 -11.03
CA ILE A 150 -1.41 12.69 -10.23
C ILE A 150 -2.68 13.42 -10.67
N GLU A 151 -2.93 13.53 -11.98
CA GLU A 151 -4.15 14.12 -12.51
C GLU A 151 -5.40 13.37 -12.00
N PHE A 152 -5.36 12.03 -12.00
CA PHE A 152 -6.41 11.20 -11.41
C PHE A 152 -6.51 11.32 -9.88
N TYR A 153 -5.38 11.49 -9.18
CA TYR A 153 -5.30 11.57 -7.72
C TYR A 153 -5.82 12.88 -7.15
N THR A 154 -5.71 13.99 -7.90
CA THR A 154 -6.09 15.34 -7.44
C THR A 154 -7.52 15.77 -7.79
N GLN A 155 -8.28 14.97 -8.54
CA GLN A 155 -9.68 15.21 -8.89
C GLN A 155 -10.65 14.63 -7.86
#